data_AF-A0AA97MW80-F1
#
_entry.id   AF-A0AA97MW80-F1
#
_cell.length_a   1.000
_cell.length_b   1.000
_cell.length_c   1.000
_cell.angle_alpha   90.00
_cell.angle_beta   90.00
_cell.angle_gamma   90.00
#
_symmetry.space_group_name_H-M   'P 1'
#
loop_
_entity.id
_entity.type
_entity.pdbx_description
1 polymer ?
#
loop_
_entity_poly.entity_id
_entity_poly.type
_entity_poly.pdbx_seq_one_letter_code
_entity_poly.pdbx_strand_id
1 'polypeptide(L)'
;RTGSVSSGVIHPTWIPFGSTAAHRRRPRFALDVYDSSWSSRLSHPSYSPGELLNVEASVSTEPRLPLRVFVDECVATPSTAGWPQYRVIGDNG
;
A
#
# COMPACT_ATOMS: atom_id res chain seq x y z
N ARG A 1 -44.67 -36.27 -18.92
CA ARG A 1 -44.49 -35.02 -19.68
C ARG A 1 -43.02 -34.61 -19.55
N THR A 2 -42.21 -34.84 -20.57
CA THR A 2 -40.79 -34.44 -20.61
C THR A 2 -40.67 -33.24 -21.53
N GLY A 3 -40.44 -32.06 -20.96
CA GLY A 3 -40.17 -30.83 -21.72
C GLY A 3 -38.67 -30.70 -21.96
N SER A 4 -38.26 -30.77 -23.22
CA SER A 4 -36.90 -30.41 -23.65
C SER A 4 -36.76 -28.89 -23.58
N VAL A 5 -35.70 -28.41 -22.90
CA VAL A 5 -35.32 -26.99 -22.88
C VAL A 5 -34.09 -26.84 -23.76
N SER A 6 -34.24 -26.18 -24.92
CA SER A 6 -33.10 -25.79 -25.75
C SER A 6 -32.54 -24.46 -25.26
N SER A 7 -31.31 -24.43 -24.78
CA SER A 7 -30.58 -23.18 -24.57
C SER A 7 -30.09 -22.67 -25.92
N GLY A 8 -30.85 -21.80 -26.57
CA GLY A 8 -30.32 -20.97 -27.66
C GLY A 8 -29.14 -20.14 -27.14
N VAL A 9 -28.14 -19.87 -27.98
CA VAL A 9 -26.91 -19.16 -27.61
C VAL A 9 -27.25 -17.77 -27.08
N ILE A 10 -27.25 -17.63 -25.75
CA ILE A 10 -27.32 -16.34 -25.09
C ILE A 10 -26.01 -15.64 -25.42
N HIS A 11 -26.06 -14.58 -26.24
CA HIS A 11 -24.95 -13.65 -26.34
C HIS A 11 -24.87 -12.88 -25.03
N PRO A 12 -23.84 -13.08 -24.19
CA PRO A 12 -23.75 -12.34 -22.95
C PRO A 12 -23.46 -10.88 -23.31
N THR A 13 -24.41 -9.99 -22.99
CA THR A 13 -24.19 -8.54 -22.94
C THR A 13 -23.44 -8.11 -21.68
N TRP A 14 -23.19 -9.05 -20.77
CA TRP A 14 -22.40 -8.83 -19.57
C TRP A 14 -20.94 -8.66 -19.96
N ILE A 15 -20.45 -7.43 -19.87
CA ILE A 15 -19.02 -7.18 -19.75
C ILE A 15 -18.60 -7.88 -18.46
N PRO A 16 -17.73 -8.91 -18.51
CA PRO A 16 -17.25 -9.56 -17.29
C PRO A 16 -16.62 -8.50 -16.38
N PHE A 17 -16.62 -8.71 -15.06
CA PHE A 17 -15.78 -7.94 -14.12
C PHE A 17 -14.27 -8.12 -14.37
N GLY A 18 -13.86 -8.65 -15.53
CA GLY A 18 -12.54 -8.48 -16.12
C GLY A 18 -12.45 -7.17 -16.91
N SER A 19 -12.81 -6.05 -16.28
CA SER A 19 -12.51 -4.73 -16.85
C SER A 19 -11.00 -4.51 -16.77
N THR A 20 -10.44 -4.17 -17.93
CA THR A 20 -9.05 -3.75 -18.17
C THR A 20 -7.99 -4.81 -17.89
N ALA A 21 -7.27 -5.19 -18.96
CA ALA A 21 -5.82 -5.32 -18.86
C ALA A 21 -5.30 -3.99 -18.30
N ALA A 22 -5.38 -3.84 -16.97
CA ALA A 22 -4.74 -2.75 -16.28
C ALA A 22 -3.28 -2.94 -16.65
N HIS A 23 -2.75 -2.01 -17.44
CA HIS A 23 -1.35 -1.71 -17.38
C HIS A 23 -1.13 -1.35 -15.91
N ARG A 24 -0.85 -2.37 -15.06
CA ARG A 24 -0.80 -2.28 -13.60
C ARG A 24 0.41 -1.43 -13.27
N ARG A 25 0.27 -0.12 -13.39
CA ARG A 25 1.24 0.84 -12.89
C ARG A 25 1.18 0.69 -11.38
N ARG A 26 2.12 -0.09 -10.86
CA ARG A 26 2.23 -0.36 -9.43
C ARG A 26 2.69 0.94 -8.76
N PRO A 27 1.92 1.51 -7.82
CA PRO A 27 2.40 2.63 -7.02
C PRO A 27 3.72 2.22 -6.37
N ARG A 28 4.72 3.11 -6.45
CA ARG A 28 6.01 2.90 -5.77
C ARG A 28 5.94 3.64 -4.44
N PHE A 29 5.65 2.89 -3.38
CA PHE A 29 5.71 3.42 -2.02
C PHE A 29 7.15 3.50 -1.54
N ALA A 30 7.43 4.50 -0.72
CA ALA A 30 8.70 4.65 -0.03
C ALA A 30 8.43 5.04 1.43
N LEU A 31 9.34 4.61 2.30
CA LEU A 31 9.37 4.98 3.71
C LEU A 31 10.76 5.49 4.00
N ASP A 32 10.86 6.74 4.42
CA ASP A 32 12.13 7.44 4.53
C ASP A 32 12.22 8.21 5.84
N VAL A 33 13.42 8.26 6.40
CA VAL A 33 13.69 8.97 7.65
C VAL A 33 14.24 10.36 7.34
N TYR A 34 13.73 11.37 8.03
CA TYR A 34 14.10 12.77 7.84
C TYR A 34 14.73 13.38 9.10
N ASP A 35 15.42 14.50 8.91
CA ASP A 35 15.87 15.34 10.01
C ASP A 35 14.69 16.02 10.74
N SER A 36 14.98 16.67 11.86
CA SER A 36 13.98 17.36 12.70
C SER A 36 13.25 18.50 12.00
N SER A 37 13.84 19.05 10.93
CA SER A 37 13.29 20.14 10.13
C SER A 37 12.45 19.67 8.94
N TRP A 38 12.36 18.35 8.70
CA TRP A 38 11.74 17.74 7.52
C TRP A 38 12.35 18.19 6.18
N SER A 39 13.57 18.74 6.20
CA SER A 39 14.18 19.32 5.00
C SER A 39 15.05 18.33 4.23
N SER A 40 15.66 17.37 4.94
CA SER A 40 16.56 16.39 4.33
C SER A 40 16.33 14.97 4.83
N ARG A 41 16.50 14.01 3.90
CA ARG A 41 16.48 12.57 4.19
C ARG A 41 17.79 12.15 4.84
N LEU A 42 17.70 11.34 5.89
CA LEU A 42 18.84 10.74 6.56
C LEU A 42 19.20 9.39 5.92
N SER A 43 20.48 9.22 5.53
CA SER A 43 20.95 7.99 4.90
C SER A 43 21.30 6.89 5.92
N HIS A 44 21.83 7.27 7.08
CA HIS A 44 22.24 6.37 8.16
C HIS A 44 21.84 6.97 9.51
N PRO A 45 20.54 6.94 9.84
CA PRO A 45 20.07 7.60 11.04
C PRO A 45 20.50 6.85 12.30
N SER A 46 20.95 7.58 13.32
CA SER A 46 21.30 7.07 14.64
C SER A 46 20.52 7.84 15.69
N TYR A 47 19.93 7.15 16.65
CA TYR A 47 19.07 7.76 17.67
C TYR A 47 19.48 7.39 19.09
N SER A 48 19.32 8.34 19.98
CA SER A 48 19.38 8.17 21.43
C SER A 48 17.97 8.06 22.02
N PRO A 49 17.79 7.37 23.16
CA PRO A 49 16.52 7.37 23.87
C PRO A 49 16.03 8.80 24.18
N GLY A 50 14.77 9.09 23.85
CA GLY A 50 14.15 10.41 24.01
C GLY A 50 14.19 11.28 22.75
N GLU A 51 14.90 10.88 21.71
CA GLU A 51 14.85 11.56 20.41
C GLU A 51 13.61 11.17 19.60
N LEU A 52 13.16 12.09 18.75
CA LEU A 52 12.04 11.88 17.84
C LEU A 52 12.52 11.31 16.51
N LEU A 53 11.79 10.31 16.02
CA LEU A 53 11.97 9.71 14.70
C LEU A 53 10.98 10.34 13.72
N ASN A 54 11.49 11.08 12.73
CA ASN A 54 10.68 11.64 11.66
C ASN A 54 10.65 10.68 10.48
N VAL A 55 9.50 10.03 10.26
CA VAL A 55 9.32 9.08 9.15
C VAL A 55 8.29 9.62 8.17
N GLU A 56 8.66 9.68 6.90
CA GLU A 56 7.77 10.04 5.79
C GLU A 56 7.35 8.77 5.04
N ALA A 57 6.04 8.59 4.86
CA ALA A 57 5.47 7.61 3.94
C ALA A 57 5.02 8.33 2.67
N SER A 58 5.58 7.96 1.52
CA SER A 58 5.29 8.60 0.24
C SER A 58 4.95 7.59 -0.85
N VAL A 59 4.32 8.07 -1.93
CA VAL A 59 4.04 7.28 -3.13
C VAL A 59 4.47 8.06 -4.35
N SER A 60 5.32 7.45 -5.20
CA SER A 60 5.60 8.02 -6.52
C SER A 60 4.39 7.80 -7.42
N THR A 61 3.69 8.88 -7.71
CA THR A 61 2.62 8.90 -8.70
C THR A 61 3.17 9.34 -10.04
N GLU A 62 2.85 8.62 -11.11
CA GLU A 62 2.91 9.23 -12.42
C GLU A 62 1.78 10.27 -12.56
N PRO A 63 2.00 11.36 -13.31
CA PRO A 63 1.40 12.68 -13.08
C PRO A 63 -0.12 12.83 -13.31
N ARG A 64 -0.87 11.75 -13.47
CA ARG A 64 -2.27 11.81 -13.95
C ARG A 64 -3.34 11.68 -12.88
N LEU A 65 -3.01 11.29 -11.65
CA LEU A 65 -4.02 11.07 -10.60
C LEU A 65 -3.51 11.52 -9.23
N PRO A 66 -4.23 12.41 -8.52
CA PRO A 66 -3.91 12.71 -7.13
C PRO A 66 -4.21 11.47 -6.28
N LEU A 67 -3.23 11.02 -5.49
CA LEU A 67 -3.39 9.93 -4.54
C LEU A 67 -3.23 10.44 -3.11
N ARG A 68 -3.88 9.75 -2.17
CA ARG A 68 -3.68 9.93 -0.73
C ARG A 68 -3.04 8.65 -0.17
N VAL A 69 -2.01 8.82 0.63
CA VAL A 69 -1.32 7.72 1.33
C VAL A 69 -1.91 7.60 2.73
N PHE A 70 -2.19 6.37 3.16
CA PHE A 70 -2.56 6.00 4.51
C PHE A 70 -1.60 4.92 5.01
N VAL A 71 -1.31 4.91 6.31
CA VAL A 71 -0.49 3.88 6.96
C VAL A 71 -1.43 3.05 7.83
N ASP A 72 -1.58 1.78 7.48
CA ASP A 72 -2.51 0.85 8.12
C ASP A 72 -1.93 0.25 9.41
N GLU A 73 -0.66 -0.16 9.33
CA GLU A 73 0.10 -0.74 10.44
C GLU A 73 1.57 -0.34 10.31
N CYS A 74 2.23 -0.13 11.45
CA CYS A 74 3.67 0.07 11.55
C CYS A 74 4.20 -0.74 12.72
N VAL A 75 5.13 -1.67 12.46
CA VAL A 75 5.69 -2.57 13.47
C VAL A 75 7.21 -2.39 13.54
N ALA A 76 7.71 -1.99 14.70
CA ALA A 76 9.13 -1.98 15.00
C ALA A 76 9.59 -3.39 15.40
N THR A 77 10.65 -3.87 14.75
CA THR A 77 11.25 -5.19 15.02
C THR A 77 12.78 -5.07 14.95
N PRO A 78 13.54 -5.83 15.76
CA PRO A 78 15.00 -5.82 15.70
C PRO A 78 15.53 -6.50 14.43
N SER A 79 14.72 -7.33 13.76
CA SER A 79 15.03 -7.98 12.48
C SER A 79 13.75 -8.39 11.74
N THR A 80 13.86 -8.72 10.46
CA THR A 80 12.73 -8.96 9.53
C THR A 80 11.72 -10.03 9.94
N ALA A 81 12.05 -10.91 10.89
CA ALA A 81 11.13 -11.85 11.53
C ALA A 81 11.41 -11.99 13.04
N GLY A 82 12.09 -11.00 13.62
CA GLY A 82 12.59 -11.04 14.97
C GLY A 82 11.53 -10.68 16.00
N TRP A 83 11.53 -11.41 17.11
CA TRP A 83 10.93 -10.96 18.35
C TRP A 83 11.98 -10.19 19.17
N PRO A 84 11.58 -9.18 19.96
CA PRO A 84 10.21 -8.70 20.16
C PRO A 84 9.68 -7.83 19.01
N GLN A 85 8.34 -7.74 18.89
CA GLN A 85 7.66 -6.86 17.94
C GLN A 85 6.89 -5.78 18.72
N TYR A 86 6.89 -4.55 18.21
CA TYR A 86 6.17 -3.43 18.82
C TYR A 86 5.33 -2.69 17.77
N ARG A 87 4.01 -2.63 17.98
CA ARG A 87 3.10 -1.90 17.10
C ARG A 87 3.15 -0.40 17.43
N VAL A 88 3.66 0.38 16.49
CA VAL A 88 3.70 1.85 16.53
C VAL A 88 2.39 2.43 16.01
N ILE A 89 1.87 1.87 14.91
CA ILE A 89 0.57 2.18 14.32
C ILE A 89 -0.15 0.84 14.15
N GLY A 90 -1.44 0.77 14.47
CA GLY A 90 -2.26 -0.42 14.34
C GLY A 90 -3.72 -0.04 14.08
N ASP A 91 -4.62 -1.03 14.07
CA ASP A 91 -6.07 -0.81 13.98
C ASP A 91 -6.56 0.02 12.78
N ASN A 92 -5.80 -0.04 11.68
CA ASN A 92 -6.04 0.66 10.41
C ASN A 92 -5.76 2.17 10.42
N GLY A 93 -4.77 2.61 11.21
CA GLY A 93 -4.21 3.97 11.20
C GLY A 93 -4.58 4.78 12.43
#